data_AF-A0A7S0S096-F1
#
_entry.id   AF-A0A7S0S096-F1
#
_cell.length_a   1.000
_cell.length_b   1.000
_cell.length_c   1.000
_cell.angle_alpha   90.00
_cell.angle_beta   90.00
_cell.angle_gamma   90.00
#
_symmetry.space_group_name_H-M   'P 1'
#
loop_
_entity.id
_entity.type
_entity.pdbx_description
1 polymer ?
#
loop_
_entity_poly.entity_id
_entity_poly.type
_entity_poly.pdbx_seq_one_letter_code
_entity_poly.pdbx_strand_id
1 'polypeptide(L)'
;FAMGFRVEHPQGLIDQARYGEKHAADVQRGKGKIPVADYKLTVEVTDDTYTGPAADQQPRQQPREPRQQPAAHDAAGSGASEAASAASSSDGASKPRSAAAFGGGGAVEEYGGASGRNVPPGQRGVYSFCMCPGGQIVCTSTTPEELCLNGMSFSKRNSQWANSALVVNTNPSDWAHHEAEHGVLAGIAFQEEMEREAARRGGGNLVAPVQRVTDFVAGQVSTGMLPSSSYRLGVKSAPLHDLYPPFVSAALAKALQRFERTIPGFMNSPDALLHGIEARTSSPI
;
A
#
# COMPACT_ATOMS: atom_id res chain seq x y z
N PHE A 1 11.41 7.33 -1.34
CA PHE A 1 10.59 6.23 -1.91
C PHE A 1 9.73 5.67 -0.78
N ALA A 2 9.37 4.39 -0.74
CA ALA A 2 8.76 3.77 0.43
C ALA A 2 9.21 2.32 0.60
N MET A 3 9.29 1.83 1.84
CA MET A 3 9.65 0.43 2.16
C MET A 3 8.86 -0.12 3.35
N GLY A 4 8.79 -1.44 3.46
CA GLY A 4 8.10 -2.13 4.56
C GLY A 4 7.93 -3.63 4.33
N PHE A 5 6.92 -4.28 4.93
CA PHE A 5 6.73 -5.73 4.84
C PHE A 5 5.52 -6.09 3.98
N ARG A 6 5.51 -7.29 3.38
CA ARG A 6 4.27 -7.90 2.86
C ARG A 6 3.44 -8.42 4.03
N VAL A 7 2.24 -7.91 4.24
CA VAL A 7 1.25 -8.52 5.13
C VAL A 7 0.39 -9.50 4.34
N GLU A 8 0.12 -10.68 4.90
CA GLU A 8 -0.79 -11.67 4.35
C GLU A 8 -1.88 -12.05 5.36
N HIS A 9 -3.10 -12.27 4.84
CA HIS A 9 -4.28 -12.69 5.58
C HIS A 9 -5.06 -13.73 4.76
N PRO A 10 -5.88 -14.59 5.38
CA PRO A 10 -6.89 -15.36 4.66
C PRO A 10 -7.84 -14.41 3.89
N GLN A 11 -8.01 -14.61 2.59
CA GLN A 11 -8.86 -13.76 1.73
C GLN A 11 -10.31 -13.70 2.26
N GLY A 12 -10.81 -14.79 2.86
CA GLY A 12 -12.14 -14.82 3.48
C GLY A 12 -12.33 -13.81 4.61
N LEU A 13 -11.27 -13.44 5.34
CA LEU A 13 -11.31 -12.37 6.36
C LEU A 13 -11.56 -11.01 5.70
N ILE A 14 -10.89 -10.74 4.58
CA ILE A 14 -11.07 -9.52 3.80
C ILE A 14 -12.46 -9.51 3.13
N ASP A 15 -12.90 -10.63 2.55
CA ASP A 15 -14.24 -10.77 1.96
C ASP A 15 -15.34 -10.52 3.01
N GLN A 16 -15.19 -11.07 4.23
CA GLN A 16 -16.12 -10.84 5.36
C GLN A 16 -16.08 -9.40 5.86
N ALA A 17 -14.90 -8.79 6.02
CA ALA A 17 -14.76 -7.41 6.48
C ALA A 17 -15.23 -6.36 5.46
N ARG A 18 -15.27 -6.69 4.16
CA ARG A 18 -15.65 -5.76 3.08
C ARG A 18 -17.09 -5.94 2.60
N TYR A 19 -17.66 -7.14 2.68
CA TYR A 19 -19.03 -7.42 2.21
C TYR A 19 -20.00 -7.90 3.31
N GLY A 20 -19.49 -8.24 4.50
CA GLY A 20 -20.27 -8.88 5.57
C GLY A 20 -20.58 -10.36 5.28
N GLU A 21 -20.97 -11.08 6.32
CA GLU A 21 -21.19 -12.54 6.29
C GLU A 21 -22.16 -12.99 5.18
N LYS A 22 -23.24 -12.23 4.98
CA LYS A 22 -24.28 -12.48 3.99
C LYS A 22 -23.73 -12.55 2.55
N HIS A 23 -22.67 -11.81 2.24
CA HIS A 23 -22.19 -11.60 0.87
C HIS A 23 -20.73 -12.03 0.63
N ALA A 24 -19.94 -12.28 1.67
CA ALA A 24 -18.64 -12.94 1.53
C ALA A 24 -18.77 -14.33 0.85
N ALA A 25 -19.85 -15.07 1.13
CA ALA A 25 -20.15 -16.34 0.48
C ALA A 25 -20.41 -16.21 -1.05
N ASP A 26 -20.88 -15.04 -1.52
CA ASP A 26 -21.14 -14.77 -2.94
C ASP A 26 -19.85 -14.51 -3.75
N VAL A 27 -18.66 -14.46 -3.12
CA VAL A 27 -17.36 -14.27 -3.79
C VAL A 27 -16.82 -15.57 -4.41
N GLN A 28 -17.01 -16.70 -3.71
CA GLN A 28 -16.65 -18.06 -4.17
C GLN A 28 -15.22 -18.19 -4.75
N ARG A 29 -14.23 -17.54 -4.13
CA ARG A 29 -12.81 -17.47 -4.59
C ARG A 29 -12.71 -17.03 -6.06
N GLY A 30 -13.40 -15.95 -6.42
CA GLY A 30 -13.33 -15.33 -7.75
C GLY A 30 -14.15 -16.04 -8.84
N LYS A 31 -15.06 -16.95 -8.45
CA LYS A 31 -16.04 -17.59 -9.34
C LYS A 31 -17.47 -17.09 -9.13
N GLY A 32 -17.71 -16.33 -8.07
CA GLY A 32 -19.04 -15.94 -7.62
C GLY A 32 -19.60 -14.71 -8.33
N LYS A 33 -20.66 -14.13 -7.74
CA LYS A 33 -21.35 -12.95 -8.27
C LYS A 33 -20.69 -11.64 -7.82
N ILE A 34 -19.93 -11.68 -6.73
CA ILE A 34 -19.23 -10.54 -6.15
C ILE A 34 -17.71 -10.72 -6.41
N PRO A 35 -16.97 -9.66 -6.78
CA PRO A 35 -15.52 -9.76 -6.98
C PRO A 35 -14.80 -10.09 -5.67
N VAL A 36 -13.57 -10.58 -5.79
CA VAL A 36 -12.69 -10.88 -4.64
C VAL A 36 -12.26 -9.58 -3.98
N ALA A 37 -12.48 -9.45 -2.67
CA ALA A 37 -12.42 -8.17 -1.99
C ALA A 37 -11.02 -7.57 -1.92
N ASP A 38 -10.92 -6.27 -2.24
CA ASP A 38 -9.73 -5.47 -2.06
C ASP A 38 -9.87 -4.48 -0.88
N TYR A 39 -8.73 -3.91 -0.49
CA TYR A 39 -8.65 -2.81 0.46
C TYR A 39 -7.60 -1.78 0.03
N LYS A 40 -7.77 -0.57 0.55
CA LYS A 40 -6.78 0.49 0.50
C LYS A 40 -6.77 1.18 1.87
N LEU A 41 -5.62 1.16 2.52
CA LEU A 41 -5.39 1.65 3.87
C LEU A 41 -4.32 2.73 3.84
N THR A 42 -4.50 3.79 4.61
CA THR A 42 -3.51 4.86 4.81
C THR A 42 -3.66 5.46 6.20
N VAL A 43 -2.56 5.89 6.81
CA VAL A 43 -2.51 6.57 8.09
C VAL A 43 -1.24 7.42 8.19
N GLU A 44 -1.38 8.63 8.73
CA GLU A 44 -0.26 9.47 9.14
C GLU A 44 0.02 9.19 10.63
N VAL A 45 1.27 8.88 10.97
CA VAL A 45 1.69 8.55 12.35
C VAL A 45 2.88 9.40 12.77
N THR A 46 2.92 9.78 14.04
CA THR A 46 4.06 10.51 14.62
C THR A 46 5.29 9.62 14.65
N ASP A 47 6.41 10.17 14.20
CA ASP A 47 7.74 9.59 14.34
C ASP A 47 8.39 10.16 15.60
N ASP A 48 8.21 9.43 16.72
CA ASP A 48 8.73 9.83 18.03
C ASP A 48 10.27 9.70 18.10
N THR A 49 10.92 9.21 17.04
CA THR A 49 12.38 9.10 16.92
C THR A 49 13.01 10.24 16.10
N TYR A 50 12.18 11.14 15.56
CA TYR A 50 12.64 12.28 14.77
C TYR A 50 13.34 13.35 15.64
N THR A 51 14.65 13.49 15.46
CA THR A 51 15.50 14.47 16.17
C THR A 51 15.76 15.76 15.39
N GLY A 52 15.15 15.92 14.20
CA GLY A 52 15.30 17.12 13.38
C GLY A 52 14.54 18.33 13.93
N PRO A 53 14.67 19.50 13.28
CA PRO A 53 13.94 20.71 13.68
C PRO A 53 12.44 20.47 13.64
N ALA A 54 11.73 20.90 14.69
CA ALA A 54 10.29 20.78 14.78
C ALA A 54 9.59 21.43 13.57
N ALA A 55 8.50 20.81 13.11
CA ALA A 55 7.70 21.36 12.02
C ALA A 55 7.22 22.78 12.38
N ASP A 56 7.73 23.78 11.66
CA ASP A 56 7.28 25.17 11.80
C ASP A 56 5.78 25.22 11.48
N GLN A 57 4.96 25.49 12.50
CA GLN A 57 3.51 25.41 12.40
C GLN A 57 2.97 26.67 11.70
N GLN A 58 3.22 26.76 10.38
CA GLN A 58 2.61 27.77 9.54
C GLN A 58 1.09 27.76 9.80
N PRO A 59 0.51 28.88 10.28
CA PRO A 59 -0.87 28.89 10.73
C PRO A 59 -1.78 28.51 9.55
N ARG A 60 -2.73 27.60 9.80
CA ARG A 60 -3.68 27.13 8.78
C ARG A 60 -4.24 28.34 8.06
N GLN A 61 -3.97 28.45 6.76
CA GLN A 61 -4.50 29.56 5.96
C GLN A 61 -6.02 29.57 6.14
N GLN A 62 -6.54 30.71 6.60
CA GLN A 62 -7.97 30.88 6.82
C GLN A 62 -8.72 30.58 5.50
N PRO A 63 -9.92 29.97 5.55
CA PRO A 63 -10.67 29.66 4.35
C PRO A 63 -10.89 30.94 3.55
N ARG A 64 -10.33 30.99 2.34
CA ARG A 64 -10.45 32.16 1.46
C ARG A 64 -11.93 32.41 1.20
N GLU A 65 -12.35 33.66 1.36
CA GLU A 65 -13.72 34.06 1.04
C GLU A 65 -14.08 33.68 -0.41
N PRO A 66 -15.34 33.27 -0.68
CA PRO A 66 -15.75 32.86 -2.01
C PRO A 66 -15.60 34.03 -2.98
N ARG A 67 -14.78 33.83 -4.03
CA ARG A 67 -14.67 34.78 -5.15
C ARG A 67 -16.07 35.07 -5.70
N GLN A 68 -16.50 36.33 -5.60
CA GLN A 68 -17.65 36.81 -6.35
C GLN A 68 -17.36 36.63 -7.85
N GLN A 69 -18.29 36.01 -8.57
CA GLN A 69 -18.22 35.92 -10.03
C GLN A 69 -18.59 37.30 -10.60
N PRO A 70 -17.79 37.88 -11.53
CA PRO A 70 -18.23 39.03 -12.29
C PRO A 70 -19.43 38.62 -13.17
N ALA A 71 -20.40 39.52 -13.31
CA ALA A 71 -21.60 39.25 -14.10
C ALA A 71 -21.25 39.05 -15.59
N ALA A 72 -22.07 38.23 -16.27
CA ALA A 72 -21.96 38.05 -17.72
C ALA A 72 -22.28 39.37 -18.45
N HIS A 73 -21.46 39.71 -19.44
CA HIS A 73 -21.76 40.77 -20.41
C HIS A 73 -22.04 40.13 -21.77
N ASP A 74 -23.24 40.34 -22.28
CA ASP A 74 -23.59 40.00 -23.67
C ASP A 74 -22.83 40.90 -24.66
N ALA A 75 -22.28 40.29 -25.70
CA ALA A 75 -21.80 40.97 -26.91
C ALA A 75 -21.99 40.03 -28.10
N ALA A 76 -22.60 40.51 -29.19
CA ALA A 76 -23.01 39.68 -30.32
C ALA A 76 -22.38 40.12 -31.66
N GLY A 77 -22.16 39.15 -32.55
CA GLY A 77 -21.70 39.30 -33.94
C GLY A 77 -20.19 39.12 -34.15
N SER A 78 -19.69 38.85 -35.36
CA SER A 78 -20.35 38.35 -36.60
C SER A 78 -19.29 38.08 -37.70
N GLY A 79 -19.43 36.99 -38.48
CA GLY A 79 -18.49 36.55 -39.54
C GLY A 79 -17.66 35.32 -39.09
N ALA A 80 -17.47 34.22 -39.82
CA ALA A 80 -17.21 33.96 -41.26
C ALA A 80 -15.79 34.44 -41.69
N SER A 81 -14.88 33.61 -42.23
CA SER A 81 -14.89 32.19 -42.66
C SER A 81 -13.45 31.58 -42.57
N GLU A 82 -13.03 30.38 -43.07
CA GLU A 82 -13.63 29.40 -44.00
C GLU A 82 -13.08 27.93 -43.87
N ALA A 83 -13.90 27.01 -44.40
CA ALA A 83 -13.75 25.60 -44.84
C ALA A 83 -12.40 24.83 -44.99
N ALA A 84 -12.41 23.59 -44.44
CA ALA A 84 -11.95 22.30 -45.03
C ALA A 84 -12.41 21.16 -44.07
N SER A 85 -13.19 20.11 -44.39
CA SER A 85 -13.12 19.02 -45.40
C SER A 85 -11.83 18.18 -45.30
N ALA A 86 -11.83 16.83 -45.28
CA ALA A 86 -12.87 15.78 -45.29
C ALA A 86 -12.40 14.64 -44.33
N ALA A 87 -13.22 13.93 -43.54
CA ALA A 87 -14.36 13.07 -43.83
C ALA A 87 -14.02 11.72 -44.52
N SER A 88 -13.98 10.64 -43.74
CA SER A 88 -14.28 9.27 -44.17
C SER A 88 -14.89 8.44 -43.03
N SER A 89 -15.73 7.48 -43.39
CA SER A 89 -16.48 6.55 -42.52
C SER A 89 -15.72 5.20 -42.37
N SER A 90 -16.16 4.15 -41.66
CA SER A 90 -17.53 3.78 -41.27
C SER A 90 -17.63 2.82 -40.06
N ASP A 91 -18.87 2.67 -39.57
CA ASP A 91 -19.49 1.53 -38.86
C ASP A 91 -18.84 0.91 -37.58
N GLY A 92 -19.61 0.44 -36.59
CA GLY A 92 -21.08 0.48 -36.47
C GLY A 92 -21.65 -0.71 -35.68
N ALA A 93 -21.69 -0.63 -34.34
CA ALA A 93 -22.35 -1.65 -33.51
C ALA A 93 -22.81 -1.08 -32.15
N SER A 94 -24.10 -0.78 -32.01
CA SER A 94 -24.70 -0.31 -30.76
C SER A 94 -25.26 -1.47 -29.91
N LYS A 95 -25.03 -1.42 -28.60
CA LYS A 95 -25.79 -2.18 -27.59
C LYS A 95 -26.02 -1.30 -26.35
N PRO A 96 -27.25 -1.24 -25.80
CA PRO A 96 -27.56 -0.39 -24.67
C PRO A 96 -27.03 -0.97 -23.35
N ARG A 97 -26.55 -0.10 -22.45
CA ARG A 97 -26.34 -0.41 -21.03
C ARG A 97 -27.49 0.16 -20.22
N SER A 98 -28.40 -0.68 -19.75
CA SER A 98 -29.43 -0.30 -18.79
C SER A 98 -28.83 -0.18 -17.38
N ALA A 99 -28.39 1.03 -17.01
CA ALA A 99 -27.99 1.34 -15.65
C ALA A 99 -29.23 1.51 -14.76
N ALA A 100 -29.63 0.43 -14.07
CA ALA A 100 -30.67 0.51 -13.05
C ALA A 100 -30.10 1.17 -11.79
N ALA A 101 -30.49 2.42 -11.54
CA ALA A 101 -30.09 3.15 -10.33
C ALA A 101 -30.85 2.62 -9.11
N PHE A 102 -30.13 2.11 -8.12
CA PHE A 102 -30.64 1.91 -6.76
C PHE A 102 -29.94 2.89 -5.82
N GLY A 103 -30.69 3.87 -5.32
CA GLY A 103 -30.20 4.83 -4.33
C GLY A 103 -30.12 4.22 -2.94
N GLY A 104 -28.99 4.41 -2.27
CA GLY A 104 -28.74 3.95 -0.90
C GLY A 104 -27.62 4.78 -0.29
N GLY A 105 -27.96 5.99 0.18
CA GLY A 105 -26.99 7.00 0.59
C GLY A 105 -26.31 6.67 1.93
N GLY A 106 -25.14 6.02 1.87
CA GLY A 106 -24.12 6.09 2.91
C GLY A 106 -22.94 6.92 2.41
N ALA A 107 -22.54 7.95 3.17
CA ALA A 107 -21.43 8.82 2.78
C ALA A 107 -20.09 8.09 2.97
N VAL A 108 -19.58 7.50 1.89
CA VAL A 108 -18.18 7.05 1.82
C VAL A 108 -17.29 8.27 1.59
N GLU A 109 -16.42 8.59 2.56
CA GLU A 109 -15.35 9.56 2.34
C GLU A 109 -14.38 9.01 1.29
N GLU A 110 -14.30 9.68 0.15
CA GLU A 110 -13.45 9.28 -0.97
C GLU A 110 -11.98 9.68 -0.71
N TYR A 111 -11.25 8.84 0.03
CA TYR A 111 -9.82 9.06 0.31
C TYR A 111 -8.96 8.89 -0.96
N GLY A 112 -8.82 10.01 -1.68
CA GLY A 112 -7.97 10.18 -2.86
C GLY A 112 -6.51 9.72 -2.64
N GLY A 113 -5.83 9.37 -3.74
CA GLY A 113 -4.51 8.72 -3.72
C GLY A 113 -3.44 9.44 -2.90
N ALA A 114 -2.85 8.74 -1.94
CA ALA A 114 -1.78 9.23 -1.06
C ALA A 114 -0.37 9.21 -1.70
N SER A 115 -0.27 9.38 -3.02
CA SER A 115 1.02 9.48 -3.72
C SER A 115 1.56 10.91 -3.59
N GLY A 116 2.41 11.15 -2.58
CA GLY A 116 3.24 12.38 -2.51
C GLY A 116 2.57 13.61 -1.89
N ARG A 117 1.86 13.48 -0.77
CA ARG A 117 1.64 14.65 0.12
C ARG A 117 2.91 14.93 0.92
N ASN A 118 3.17 16.22 1.18
CA ASN A 118 4.17 16.64 2.18
C ASN A 118 3.69 16.21 3.58
N VAL A 119 4.18 15.07 4.05
CA VAL A 119 4.02 14.64 5.44
C VAL A 119 4.84 15.59 6.33
N PRO A 120 4.28 16.16 7.42
CA PRO A 120 5.00 17.09 8.28
C PRO A 120 6.29 16.49 8.89
N PRO A 121 7.33 17.30 9.16
CA PRO A 121 8.47 16.89 9.97
C PRO A 121 8.00 16.26 11.31
N GLY A 122 8.62 15.16 11.72
CA GLY A 122 8.17 14.36 12.88
C GLY A 122 6.94 13.49 12.62
N GLN A 123 6.52 13.29 11.36
CA GLN A 123 5.50 12.31 10.98
C GLN A 123 6.01 11.39 9.86
N ARG A 124 5.38 10.23 9.68
CA ARG A 124 5.52 9.36 8.52
C ARG A 124 4.16 8.91 8.00
N GLY A 125 4.02 8.84 6.68
CA GLY A 125 2.84 8.26 6.03
C GLY A 125 3.04 6.76 5.85
N VAL A 126 2.06 5.96 6.30
CA VAL A 126 2.06 4.50 6.20
C VAL A 126 0.82 4.04 5.44
N TYR A 127 0.98 3.19 4.43
CA TYR A 127 -0.12 2.81 3.54
C TYR A 127 0.04 1.40 2.97
N SER A 128 -1.09 0.83 2.52
CA SER A 128 -1.11 -0.41 1.75
C SER A 128 -0.78 -0.13 0.28
N PHE A 129 0.23 -0.80 -0.25
CA PHE A 129 0.68 -0.73 -1.64
C PHE A 129 0.55 -2.09 -2.33
N CYS A 130 0.34 -2.08 -3.66
CA CYS A 130 0.28 -3.29 -4.50
C CYS A 130 -0.60 -4.42 -3.90
N MET A 131 -1.83 -4.07 -3.47
CA MET A 131 -2.76 -5.01 -2.85
C MET A 131 -3.23 -6.06 -3.88
N CYS A 132 -3.14 -7.33 -3.49
CA CYS A 132 -3.33 -8.51 -4.33
C CYS A 132 -4.44 -9.41 -3.74
N PRO A 133 -5.71 -9.24 -4.17
CA PRO A 133 -6.81 -10.10 -3.72
C PRO A 133 -6.70 -11.49 -4.32
N GLY A 134 -6.81 -12.53 -3.49
CA GLY A 134 -6.73 -13.92 -3.92
C GLY A 134 -5.42 -14.22 -4.67
N GLY A 135 -4.32 -13.66 -4.17
CA GLY A 135 -2.99 -13.68 -4.77
C GLY A 135 -1.96 -14.55 -4.03
N GLN A 136 -0.69 -14.21 -4.23
CA GLN A 136 0.47 -14.83 -3.58
C GLN A 136 1.60 -13.80 -3.44
N ILE A 137 2.44 -13.97 -2.43
CA ILE A 137 3.72 -13.26 -2.27
C ILE A 137 4.75 -13.94 -3.17
N VAL A 138 5.59 -13.14 -3.82
CA VAL A 138 6.61 -13.60 -4.77
C VAL A 138 7.99 -13.04 -4.42
N CYS A 139 9.03 -13.79 -4.76
CA CYS A 139 10.40 -13.31 -4.67
C CYS A 139 10.71 -12.42 -5.88
N THR A 140 11.33 -11.27 -5.63
CA THR A 140 11.77 -10.30 -6.65
C THR A 140 13.24 -9.88 -6.47
N SER A 141 14.01 -10.62 -5.66
CA SER A 141 15.47 -10.52 -5.64
C SER A 141 16.07 -10.68 -7.04
N THR A 142 17.09 -9.88 -7.32
CA THR A 142 17.95 -9.96 -8.50
C THR A 142 19.28 -10.69 -8.23
N THR A 143 19.71 -10.81 -6.97
CA THR A 143 20.86 -11.62 -6.55
C THR A 143 20.48 -12.67 -5.48
N PRO A 144 21.33 -13.69 -5.21
CA PRO A 144 21.11 -14.63 -4.10
C PRO A 144 21.47 -14.08 -2.71
N GLU A 145 22.17 -12.94 -2.64
CA GLU A 145 22.64 -12.31 -1.40
C GLU A 145 21.59 -11.39 -0.76
N GLU A 146 20.59 -10.99 -1.55
CA GLU A 146 19.52 -10.07 -1.18
C GLU A 146 18.17 -10.79 -1.15
N LEU A 147 17.27 -10.35 -0.29
CA LEU A 147 15.86 -10.73 -0.33
C LEU A 147 15.03 -9.50 -0.66
N CYS A 148 14.31 -9.50 -1.78
CA CYS A 148 13.21 -8.57 -2.03
C CYS A 148 11.93 -9.37 -2.34
N LEU A 149 10.80 -8.90 -1.83
CA LEU A 149 9.48 -9.49 -2.07
C LEU A 149 8.57 -8.52 -2.84
N ASN A 150 7.59 -9.09 -3.52
CA ASN A 150 6.41 -8.37 -4.01
C ASN A 150 5.16 -9.26 -3.91
N GLY A 151 4.03 -8.83 -4.48
CA GLY A 151 2.81 -9.62 -4.59
C GLY A 151 2.31 -9.70 -6.03
N MET A 152 1.57 -10.77 -6.33
CA MET A 152 0.82 -10.87 -7.58
C MET A 152 -0.51 -11.59 -7.35
N SER A 153 -1.45 -11.41 -8.28
CA SER A 153 -2.66 -12.24 -8.37
C SER A 153 -2.79 -12.82 -9.77
N PHE A 154 -3.19 -14.09 -9.88
CA PHE A 154 -3.69 -14.63 -11.14
C PHE A 154 -5.01 -13.95 -11.51
N SER A 155 -5.37 -13.92 -12.80
CA SER A 155 -6.58 -13.25 -13.30
C SER A 155 -7.88 -13.68 -12.61
N LYS A 156 -7.96 -14.93 -12.15
CA LYS A 156 -9.10 -15.50 -11.40
C LYS A 156 -9.15 -15.10 -9.92
N ARG A 157 -8.11 -14.48 -9.36
CA ARG A 157 -8.00 -14.07 -7.94
C ARG A 157 -8.44 -15.19 -6.97
N ASN A 158 -8.06 -16.44 -7.26
CA ASN A 158 -8.66 -17.63 -6.62
C ASN A 158 -7.76 -18.31 -5.58
N SER A 159 -6.67 -17.68 -5.14
CA SER A 159 -5.92 -18.11 -3.95
C SER A 159 -6.80 -18.08 -2.70
N GLN A 160 -6.29 -18.61 -1.59
CA GLN A 160 -6.92 -18.43 -0.27
C GLN A 160 -6.38 -17.20 0.47
N TRP A 161 -5.45 -16.46 -0.14
CA TRP A 161 -4.66 -15.40 0.49
C TRP A 161 -4.93 -14.03 -0.12
N ALA A 162 -5.10 -13.03 0.75
CA ALA A 162 -4.98 -11.61 0.43
C ALA A 162 -3.61 -11.13 0.91
N ASN A 163 -2.87 -10.37 0.10
CA ASN A 163 -1.67 -9.68 0.60
C ASN A 163 -1.54 -8.25 0.07
N SER A 164 -0.81 -7.41 0.80
CA SER A 164 -0.34 -6.11 0.33
C SER A 164 1.00 -5.78 0.98
N ALA A 165 1.76 -4.86 0.39
CA ALA A 165 2.89 -4.27 1.09
C ALA A 165 2.36 -3.20 2.04
N LEU A 166 2.70 -3.28 3.33
CA LEU A 166 2.52 -2.18 4.27
C LEU A 166 3.83 -1.41 4.31
N VAL A 167 3.83 -0.20 3.74
CA VAL A 167 5.06 0.58 3.50
C VAL A 167 4.99 1.96 4.13
N VAL A 168 6.15 2.44 4.56
CA VAL A 168 6.39 3.76 5.14
C VAL A 168 7.12 4.61 4.11
N ASN A 169 6.71 5.87 3.94
CA ASN A 169 7.49 6.84 3.14
C ASN A 169 8.89 7.04 3.73
N THR A 170 9.90 7.06 2.86
CA THR A 170 11.30 7.33 3.20
C THR A 170 11.84 8.54 2.46
N ASN A 171 12.59 9.38 3.19
CA ASN A 171 13.15 10.66 2.75
C ASN A 171 14.69 10.61 2.72
N PRO A 172 15.39 11.46 1.95
CA PRO A 172 16.87 11.48 1.89
C PRO A 172 17.57 11.54 3.26
N SER A 173 17.00 12.28 4.21
CA SER A 173 17.48 12.33 5.60
C SER A 173 17.61 10.96 6.29
N ASP A 174 16.77 10.00 5.89
CA ASP A 174 16.71 8.67 6.49
C ASP A 174 17.90 7.78 6.06
N TRP A 175 18.51 8.09 4.90
CA TRP A 175 19.68 7.39 4.35
C TRP A 175 20.92 8.29 4.15
N ALA A 176 20.93 9.48 4.73
CA ALA A 176 22.01 10.47 4.56
C ALA A 176 23.41 9.95 4.96
N HIS A 177 23.49 8.91 5.79
CA HIS A 177 24.75 8.24 6.14
C HIS A 177 25.42 7.53 4.94
N HIS A 178 24.65 7.15 3.91
CA HIS A 178 25.16 6.57 2.66
C HIS A 178 25.61 7.62 1.63
N GLU A 179 25.27 8.90 1.80
CA GLU A 179 25.59 9.96 0.82
C GLU A 179 27.10 10.19 0.67
N ALA A 180 27.88 9.97 1.72
CA ALA A 180 29.34 10.18 1.70
C ALA A 180 30.10 9.17 0.82
N GLU A 181 29.56 7.97 0.62
CA GLU A 181 30.16 6.92 -0.21
C GLU A 181 29.45 6.78 -1.57
N HIS A 182 28.13 6.86 -1.59
CA HIS A 182 27.31 6.55 -2.77
C HIS A 182 26.70 7.79 -3.46
N GLY A 183 26.78 8.97 -2.84
CA GLY A 183 26.26 10.22 -3.40
C GLY A 183 24.79 10.11 -3.84
N VAL A 184 24.52 10.41 -5.11
CA VAL A 184 23.16 10.30 -5.70
C VAL A 184 22.57 8.89 -5.68
N LEU A 185 23.38 7.84 -5.46
CA LEU A 185 22.94 6.45 -5.38
C LEU A 185 22.71 5.97 -3.94
N ALA A 186 22.82 6.84 -2.93
CA ALA A 186 22.65 6.49 -1.51
C ALA A 186 21.27 5.86 -1.19
N GLY A 187 20.23 6.23 -1.94
CA GLY A 187 18.92 5.60 -1.83
C GLY A 187 18.88 4.14 -2.33
N ILE A 188 19.76 3.76 -3.26
CA ILE A 188 19.94 2.36 -3.71
C ILE A 188 20.72 1.58 -2.64
N ALA A 189 21.81 2.16 -2.11
CA ALA A 189 22.60 1.53 -1.04
C ALA A 189 21.75 1.18 0.18
N PHE A 190 20.84 2.07 0.60
CA PHE A 190 19.89 1.81 1.67
C PHE A 190 18.82 0.74 1.33
N GLN A 191 18.44 0.59 0.05
CA GLN A 191 17.62 -0.56 -0.36
C GLN A 191 18.41 -1.86 -0.25
N GLU A 192 19.63 -1.92 -0.80
CA GLU A 192 20.49 -3.11 -0.73
C GLU A 192 20.84 -3.53 0.70
N GLU A 193 21.14 -2.58 1.59
CA GLU A 193 21.43 -2.85 3.00
C GLU A 193 20.28 -3.61 3.67
N MET A 194 19.05 -3.10 3.53
CA MET A 194 17.86 -3.69 4.15
C MET A 194 17.45 -5.02 3.48
N GLU A 195 17.71 -5.19 2.17
CA GLU A 195 17.46 -6.45 1.45
C GLU A 195 18.47 -7.54 1.79
N ARG A 196 19.75 -7.20 1.99
CA ARG A 196 20.79 -8.11 2.50
C ARG A 196 20.51 -8.52 3.95
N GLU A 197 20.07 -7.57 4.78
CA GLU A 197 19.68 -7.84 6.16
C GLU A 197 18.45 -8.76 6.26
N ALA A 198 17.47 -8.60 5.36
CA ALA A 198 16.34 -9.52 5.24
C ALA A 198 16.78 -10.93 4.82
N ALA A 199 17.69 -11.07 3.84
CA ALA A 199 18.25 -12.36 3.45
C ALA A 199 19.00 -13.04 4.61
N ARG A 200 19.77 -12.26 5.39
CA ARG A 200 20.48 -12.75 6.58
C ARG A 200 19.52 -13.27 7.65
N ARG A 201 18.42 -12.56 7.93
CA ARG A 201 17.38 -13.01 8.88
C ARG A 201 16.65 -14.26 8.38
N GLY A 202 16.33 -14.31 7.09
CA GLY A 202 15.81 -15.50 6.40
C GLY A 202 16.76 -16.71 6.48
N GLY A 203 18.07 -16.46 6.48
CA GLY A 203 19.11 -17.50 6.50
C GLY A 203 19.55 -17.96 5.10
N GLY A 204 19.44 -17.07 4.10
CA GLY A 204 19.80 -17.38 2.71
C GLY A 204 18.75 -18.22 1.96
N ASN A 205 19.14 -18.74 0.80
CA ASN A 205 18.31 -19.60 -0.08
C ASN A 205 16.94 -19.00 -0.45
N LEU A 206 16.81 -17.66 -0.44
CA LEU A 206 15.55 -16.93 -0.65
C LEU A 206 14.43 -17.32 0.34
N VAL A 207 14.76 -17.85 1.52
CA VAL A 207 13.78 -18.10 2.60
C VAL A 207 13.35 -16.76 3.19
N ALA A 208 12.05 -16.49 3.25
CA ALA A 208 11.55 -15.23 3.79
C ALA A 208 11.59 -15.22 5.34
N PRO A 209 12.18 -14.19 5.98
CA PRO A 209 11.94 -13.95 7.40
C PRO A 209 10.48 -13.51 7.58
N VAL A 210 9.80 -14.11 8.55
CA VAL A 210 8.38 -13.81 8.84
C VAL A 210 8.16 -13.58 10.33
N GLN A 211 7.12 -12.85 10.67
CA GLN A 211 6.66 -12.61 12.04
C GLN A 211 5.14 -12.43 12.05
N ARG A 212 4.42 -13.04 13.00
CA ARG A 212 2.98 -12.77 13.15
C ARG A 212 2.77 -11.29 13.46
N VAL A 213 1.68 -10.72 12.96
CA VAL A 213 1.40 -9.29 13.09
C VAL A 213 1.25 -8.86 14.56
N THR A 214 0.62 -9.70 15.40
CA THR A 214 0.55 -9.52 16.86
C THR A 214 1.93 -9.40 17.51
N ASP A 215 2.82 -10.32 17.14
CA ASP A 215 4.12 -10.50 17.78
C ASP A 215 5.09 -9.40 17.32
N PHE A 216 4.93 -8.90 16.08
CA PHE A 216 5.60 -7.70 15.57
C PHE A 216 5.22 -6.45 16.36
N VAL A 217 3.91 -6.21 16.58
CA VAL A 217 3.43 -5.06 17.36
C VAL A 217 3.84 -5.16 18.84
N ALA A 218 4.05 -6.37 19.36
CA ALA A 218 4.57 -6.61 20.71
C ALA A 218 6.11 -6.57 20.82
N GLY A 219 6.85 -6.50 19.71
CA GLY A 219 8.32 -6.58 19.71
C GLY A 219 8.85 -7.92 20.22
N GLN A 220 8.25 -9.05 19.81
CA GLN A 220 8.59 -10.40 20.26
C GLN A 220 8.71 -11.38 19.08
N VAL A 221 9.78 -12.18 19.00
CA VAL A 221 9.93 -13.19 17.93
C VAL A 221 8.81 -14.24 18.01
N SER A 222 8.14 -14.53 16.89
CA SER A 222 7.03 -15.49 16.85
C SER A 222 7.47 -16.91 17.22
N THR A 223 6.80 -17.53 18.19
CA THR A 223 7.09 -18.89 18.67
C THR A 223 6.03 -19.91 18.25
N GLY A 224 6.43 -21.18 18.24
CA GLY A 224 5.59 -22.31 17.87
C GLY A 224 5.37 -22.42 16.35
N MET A 225 4.26 -23.04 15.95
CA MET A 225 3.91 -23.19 14.55
C MET A 225 3.44 -21.85 13.96
N LEU A 226 4.07 -21.44 12.87
CA LEU A 226 3.63 -20.29 12.06
C LEU A 226 2.35 -20.64 11.30
N PRO A 227 1.47 -19.66 11.00
CA PRO A 227 0.39 -19.88 10.05
C PRO A 227 0.95 -20.19 8.66
N SER A 228 0.19 -20.92 7.84
CA SER A 228 0.57 -21.20 6.46
C SER A 228 0.67 -19.93 5.62
N SER A 229 1.51 -19.95 4.59
CA SER A 229 1.80 -18.80 3.71
C SER A 229 1.61 -19.17 2.23
N SER A 230 1.37 -18.16 1.39
CA SER A 230 1.42 -18.28 -0.07
C SER A 230 2.85 -18.38 -0.64
N TYR A 231 3.86 -17.98 0.14
CA TYR A 231 5.24 -17.85 -0.31
C TYR A 231 5.94 -19.21 -0.44
N ARG A 232 6.22 -19.61 -1.69
CA ARG A 232 6.65 -20.98 -2.02
C ARG A 232 8.14 -21.31 -1.80
N LEU A 233 9.01 -20.33 -1.54
CA LEU A 233 10.44 -20.59 -1.29
C LEU A 233 10.76 -20.88 0.19
N GLY A 234 9.74 -20.91 1.04
CA GLY A 234 9.87 -21.20 2.47
C GLY A 234 9.89 -19.95 3.34
N VAL A 235 9.44 -20.10 4.58
CA VAL A 235 9.33 -19.03 5.58
C VAL A 235 9.99 -19.45 6.88
N LYS A 236 10.56 -18.49 7.63
CA LYS A 236 11.27 -18.73 8.89
C LYS A 236 10.96 -17.62 9.88
N SER A 237 10.64 -17.98 11.12
CA SER A 237 10.39 -16.98 12.18
C SER A 237 11.64 -16.15 12.45
N ALA A 238 11.49 -14.83 12.48
CA ALA A 238 12.57 -13.87 12.69
C ALA A 238 12.05 -12.58 13.35
N PRO A 239 12.91 -11.80 14.01
CA PRO A 239 12.56 -10.45 14.44
C PRO A 239 12.44 -9.51 13.23
N LEU A 240 11.24 -9.32 12.71
CA LEU A 240 10.96 -8.29 11.70
C LEU A 240 10.85 -6.89 12.34
N HIS A 241 10.38 -6.80 13.58
CA HIS A 241 10.38 -5.57 14.39
C HIS A 241 11.74 -4.86 14.42
N ASP A 242 12.84 -5.62 14.51
CA ASP A 242 14.20 -5.07 14.53
C ASP A 242 14.87 -5.02 13.14
N LEU A 243 14.14 -5.27 12.04
CA LEU A 243 14.75 -5.37 10.69
C LEU A 243 15.14 -4.01 10.12
N TYR A 244 14.26 -3.02 10.29
CA TYR A 244 14.46 -1.65 9.80
C TYR A 244 14.95 -0.71 10.91
N PRO A 245 15.49 0.47 10.55
CA PRO A 245 15.63 1.59 11.47
C PRO A 245 14.33 1.87 12.26
N PRO A 246 14.40 2.25 13.55
CA PRO A 246 13.25 2.31 14.44
C PRO A 246 12.04 3.11 13.92
N PHE A 247 12.26 4.20 13.17
CA PHE A 247 11.18 5.02 12.61
C PHE A 247 10.23 4.23 11.69
N VAL A 248 10.75 3.25 10.93
CA VAL A 248 9.95 2.42 10.02
C VAL A 248 9.13 1.40 10.83
N SER A 249 9.78 0.64 11.70
CA SER A 249 9.11 -0.40 12.50
C SER A 249 8.08 0.17 13.46
N ALA A 250 8.38 1.29 14.14
CA ALA A 250 7.44 1.96 15.01
C ALA A 250 6.25 2.55 14.24
N ALA A 251 6.48 3.13 13.06
CA ALA A 251 5.40 3.63 12.21
C ALA A 251 4.47 2.49 11.75
N LEU A 252 5.03 1.36 11.32
CA LEU A 252 4.26 0.17 10.93
C LEU A 252 3.46 -0.42 12.11
N ALA A 253 4.05 -0.50 13.30
CA ALA A 253 3.36 -0.99 14.49
C ALA A 253 2.16 -0.10 14.87
N LYS A 254 2.34 1.22 14.87
CA LYS A 254 1.25 2.20 15.07
C LYS A 254 0.17 2.08 13.99
N ALA A 255 0.57 1.87 12.73
CA ALA A 255 -0.36 1.75 11.61
C ALA A 255 -1.22 0.48 11.70
N LEU A 256 -0.63 -0.66 12.06
CA LEU A 256 -1.32 -1.94 12.27
C LEU A 256 -2.42 -1.81 13.35
N GLN A 257 -2.12 -1.17 14.48
CA GLN A 257 -3.09 -0.87 15.55
C GLN A 257 -4.24 0.05 15.11
N ARG A 258 -4.03 0.86 14.05
CA ARG A 258 -5.07 1.69 13.44
C ARG A 258 -5.89 0.91 12.42
N PHE A 259 -5.23 0.10 11.59
CA PHE A 259 -5.87 -0.68 10.53
C PHE A 259 -6.78 -1.80 11.07
N GLU A 260 -6.48 -2.39 12.23
CA GLU A 260 -7.39 -3.28 12.98
C GLU A 260 -8.77 -2.65 13.23
N ARG A 261 -8.84 -1.32 13.39
CA ARG A 261 -10.09 -0.58 13.64
C ARG A 261 -10.87 -0.30 12.34
N THR A 262 -10.26 -0.54 11.19
CA THR A 262 -10.83 -0.35 9.85
C THR A 262 -11.19 -1.69 9.20
N ILE A 263 -10.39 -2.73 9.48
CA ILE A 263 -10.59 -4.12 9.07
C ILE A 263 -10.34 -4.98 10.33
N PRO A 264 -11.39 -5.44 11.03
CA PRO A 264 -11.22 -6.29 12.22
C PRO A 264 -10.45 -7.57 11.89
N GLY A 265 -9.49 -7.94 12.74
CA GLY A 265 -8.58 -9.06 12.51
C GLY A 265 -7.39 -8.78 11.59
N PHE A 266 -7.24 -7.56 11.04
CA PHE A 266 -6.07 -7.19 10.22
C PHE A 266 -4.75 -7.22 11.02
N MET A 267 -4.82 -6.95 12.32
CA MET A 267 -3.73 -7.11 13.28
C MET A 267 -3.92 -8.35 14.17
N ASN A 268 -5.16 -8.60 14.61
CA ASN A 268 -5.47 -9.59 15.66
C ASN A 268 -5.74 -11.02 15.15
N SER A 269 -5.81 -11.27 13.84
CA SER A 269 -5.99 -12.64 13.34
C SER A 269 -4.75 -13.50 13.62
N PRO A 270 -4.91 -14.76 14.10
CA PRO A 270 -3.78 -15.69 14.27
C PRO A 270 -3.09 -16.04 12.95
N ASP A 271 -3.78 -15.86 11.82
CA ASP A 271 -3.27 -16.07 10.46
C ASP A 271 -2.67 -14.80 9.83
N ALA A 272 -2.59 -13.68 10.56
CA ALA A 272 -1.99 -12.45 10.06
C ALA A 272 -0.45 -12.52 10.14
N LEU A 273 0.22 -12.54 8.98
CA LEU A 273 1.67 -12.80 8.88
C LEU A 273 2.40 -11.73 8.05
N LEU A 274 3.41 -11.08 8.66
CA LEU A 274 4.35 -10.21 7.95
C LEU A 274 5.47 -11.04 7.33
N HIS A 275 5.88 -10.68 6.11
CA HIS A 275 6.90 -11.35 5.32
C HIS A 275 7.89 -10.35 4.73
N GLY A 276 9.17 -10.54 5.02
CA GLY A 276 10.32 -9.95 4.32
C GLY A 276 10.23 -8.45 3.99
N ILE A 277 11.07 -8.00 3.06
CA ILE A 277 11.14 -6.60 2.66
C ILE A 277 10.55 -6.39 1.27
N GLU A 278 9.75 -5.33 1.13
CA GLU A 278 9.44 -4.71 -0.14
C GLU A 278 10.00 -3.29 -0.14
N ALA A 279 11.19 -3.11 -0.73
CA ALA A 279 11.88 -1.81 -0.81
C ALA A 279 11.68 -1.11 -2.17
N ARG A 280 11.50 -1.89 -3.24
CA ARG A 280 11.50 -1.45 -4.64
C ARG A 280 10.14 -0.93 -5.11
N THR A 281 9.47 -0.13 -4.27
CA THR A 281 8.10 0.41 -4.54
C THR A 281 8.08 1.50 -5.61
N SER A 282 9.18 2.22 -5.74
CA SER A 282 9.37 3.41 -6.57
C SER A 282 10.88 3.66 -6.73
N SER A 283 11.27 4.49 -7.70
CA SER A 283 12.69 4.82 -7.91
C SER A 283 13.29 5.52 -6.67
N PRO A 284 14.51 5.16 -6.25
CA PRO A 284 15.28 5.90 -5.25
C PRO A 284 16.02 7.12 -5.84
N ILE A 285 16.00 7.28 -7.17
CA ILE A 285 16.60 8.37 -7.96
C ILE A 285 15.60 9.03 -8.91
#